data_AF-A0A2H1W486-F1
#
_entry.id   AF-A0A2H1W486-F1
#
_cell.length_a   1.000
_cell.length_b   1.000
_cell.length_c   1.000
_cell.angle_alpha   90.00
_cell.angle_beta   90.00
_cell.angle_gamma   90.00
#
_symmetry.space_group_name_H-M   'P 1'
#
loop_
_entity.id
_entity.type
_entity.pdbx_description
1 polymer ?
#
loop_
_entity_poly.entity_id
_entity_poly.type
_entity_poly.pdbx_seq_one_letter_code
_entity_poly.pdbx_strand_id
1 'polypeptide(L)'
;VDECWVKFQYRVKKVEHDAQRAAMFSGDSHHKFLLGHMIVFRMHLNKSEDYLKRCDKATRGCGYSCEATPRVRRWRRLALDEIHRVREDMPFTRRSYRDLVSHARRKLNHLRKQIIVRSRDAVEDYRYCINRRRLR
;
A
#
# COMPACT_ATOMS: atom_id res chain seq x y z
N VAL A 1 -43.71 -11.11 -2.64
CA VAL A 1 -42.74 -10.07 -2.21
C VAL A 1 -42.83 -8.90 -3.19
N ASP A 2 -42.79 -7.65 -2.73
CA ASP A 2 -42.87 -6.47 -3.59
C ASP A 2 -41.63 -6.34 -4.49
N GLU A 3 -41.79 -6.46 -5.81
CA GLU A 3 -40.71 -6.38 -6.80
C GLU A 3 -39.96 -5.04 -6.72
N CYS A 4 -40.69 -3.94 -6.47
CA CYS A 4 -40.10 -2.62 -6.28
C CYS A 4 -39.10 -2.62 -5.10
N TRP A 5 -39.51 -3.24 -3.99
CA TRP A 5 -38.68 -3.36 -2.78
C TRP A 5 -37.46 -4.26 -3.01
N VAL A 6 -37.63 -5.40 -3.68
CA VAL A 6 -36.50 -6.31 -4.00
C VAL A 6 -35.45 -5.60 -4.85
N LYS A 7 -35.89 -4.86 -5.89
CA LYS A 7 -34.99 -4.09 -6.76
C LYS A 7 -34.27 -2.98 -6.01
N PHE A 8 -34.97 -2.28 -5.12
CA PHE A 8 -34.37 -1.27 -4.25
C PHE A 8 -33.29 -1.87 -3.34
N GLN A 9 -33.62 -2.95 -2.62
CA GLN A 9 -32.67 -3.64 -1.73
C GLN A 9 -31.44 -4.13 -2.49
N TYR A 10 -31.62 -4.70 -3.68
CA TYR A 10 -30.50 -5.12 -4.52
C TYR A 10 -29.56 -3.96 -4.85
N ARG A 11 -30.10 -2.80 -5.22
CA ARG A 11 -29.28 -1.62 -5.52
C ARG A 11 -28.53 -1.09 -4.31
N VAL A 12 -29.18 -1.01 -3.15
CA VAL A 12 -28.54 -0.58 -1.90
C VAL A 12 -27.40 -1.53 -1.53
N LYS A 13 -27.64 -2.85 -1.56
CA LYS A 13 -26.60 -3.85 -1.30
C LYS A 13 -25.44 -3.76 -2.28
N LYS A 14 -25.72 -3.50 -3.57
CA LYS A 14 -24.67 -3.31 -4.58
C LYS A 14 -23.80 -2.09 -4.27
N VAL A 15 -24.42 -0.97 -3.89
CA VAL A 15 -23.70 0.25 -3.51
C VAL A 15 -22.79 0.01 -2.31
N GLU A 16 -23.31 -0.69 -1.29
CA GLU A 16 -22.54 -1.07 -0.10
C GLU A 16 -21.35 -1.98 -0.46
N HIS A 17 -21.60 -3.04 -1.22
CA HIS A 17 -20.56 -3.98 -1.65
C HIS A 17 -19.47 -3.29 -2.49
N ASP A 18 -19.85 -2.42 -3.43
CA ASP A 18 -18.88 -1.66 -4.23
C ASP A 18 -18.01 -0.74 -3.34
N ALA A 19 -18.60 -0.12 -2.32
CA ALA A 19 -17.89 0.71 -1.35
C ALA A 19 -16.89 -0.09 -0.52
N GLN A 20 -17.32 -1.24 0.02
CA GLN A 20 -16.47 -2.16 0.78
C GLN A 20 -15.30 -2.67 -0.06
N ARG A 21 -15.57 -3.13 -1.29
CA ARG A 21 -14.53 -3.62 -2.21
C ARG A 21 -13.50 -2.53 -2.53
N ALA A 22 -13.93 -1.29 -2.74
CA ALA A 22 -13.02 -0.18 -3.00
C ALA A 22 -12.13 0.14 -1.78
N ALA A 23 -12.70 0.09 -0.57
CA ALA A 23 -11.95 0.30 0.66
C ALA A 23 -10.90 -0.81 0.87
N MET A 24 -11.29 -2.08 0.70
CA MET A 24 -10.38 -3.23 0.77
C MET A 24 -9.23 -3.12 -0.24
N PHE A 25 -9.56 -2.83 -1.50
CA PHE A 25 -8.54 -2.67 -2.54
C PHE A 25 -7.55 -1.55 -2.20
N SER A 26 -8.02 -0.44 -1.63
CA SER A 26 -7.16 0.64 -1.16
C SER A 26 -6.22 0.11 -0.07
N GLY A 27 -6.75 -0.54 0.96
CA GLY A 27 -5.96 -1.12 2.06
C GLY A 27 -4.89 -2.09 1.57
N ASP A 28 -5.25 -3.03 0.69
CA ASP A 28 -4.33 -3.99 0.09
C ASP A 28 -3.22 -3.31 -0.71
N SER A 29 -3.56 -2.25 -1.45
CA SER A 29 -2.58 -1.48 -2.22
C SER A 29 -1.56 -0.80 -1.31
N HIS A 30 -2.01 -0.18 -0.22
CA HIS A 30 -1.13 0.43 0.77
C HIS A 30 -0.21 -0.61 1.43
N HIS A 31 -0.80 -1.74 1.84
CA HIS A 31 -0.06 -2.83 2.49
C HIS A 31 1.03 -3.39 1.57
N LYS A 32 0.68 -3.76 0.34
CA LYS A 32 1.63 -4.30 -0.65
C LYS A 32 2.75 -3.32 -0.98
N PHE A 33 2.41 -2.04 -1.13
CA PHE A 33 3.41 -1.00 -1.40
C PHE A 33 4.46 -0.93 -0.28
N LEU A 34 4.02 -0.82 0.97
CA LEU A 34 4.92 -0.73 2.12
C LEU A 34 5.74 -2.01 2.29
N LEU A 35 5.08 -3.16 2.21
CA LEU A 35 5.73 -4.46 2.35
C LEU A 35 6.83 -4.67 1.30
N GLY A 36 6.56 -4.32 0.03
CA GLY A 36 7.54 -4.45 -1.05
C GLY A 36 8.82 -3.66 -0.78
N HIS A 37 8.70 -2.41 -0.36
CA HIS A 37 9.86 -1.59 0.01
C HIS A 37 10.57 -2.10 1.26
N MET A 38 9.83 -2.55 2.29
CA MET A 38 10.43 -3.14 3.49
C MET A 38 11.26 -4.39 3.19
N ILE A 39 10.80 -5.24 2.26
CA ILE A 39 11.55 -6.43 1.83
C ILE A 39 12.87 -6.00 1.18
N VAL A 40 12.83 -5.05 0.23
CA VAL A 40 14.04 -4.55 -0.45
C VAL A 40 15.02 -3.94 0.55
N PHE A 41 14.54 -3.10 1.48
CA PHE A 41 15.38 -2.53 2.53
C PHE A 41 16.03 -3.60 3.39
N ARG A 42 15.26 -4.61 3.79
CA ARG A 42 15.78 -5.73 4.56
C ARG A 42 16.84 -6.52 3.79
N MET A 43 16.68 -6.71 2.48
CA MET A 43 17.69 -7.39 1.65
C MET A 43 19.02 -6.63 1.66
N HIS A 44 19.00 -5.31 1.48
CA HIS A 44 20.21 -4.49 1.54
C HIS A 44 20.86 -4.48 2.94
N LEU A 45 20.04 -4.35 3.99
CA LEU A 45 20.53 -4.39 5.37
C LEU A 45 21.15 -5.75 5.73
N ASN A 46 20.51 -6.87 5.36
CA ASN A 46 21.05 -8.21 5.57
C ASN A 46 22.41 -8.38 4.85
N LYS A 47 22.51 -7.90 3.61
CA LYS A 47 23.76 -7.95 2.85
C LYS A 47 24.86 -7.10 3.49
N SER A 48 24.51 -5.94 4.02
CA SER A 48 25.44 -5.10 4.79
C SER A 48 25.92 -5.82 6.06
N GLU A 49 25.02 -6.50 6.76
CA GLU A 49 25.30 -7.26 7.97
C GLU A 49 26.26 -8.43 7.68
N ASP A 50 26.08 -9.12 6.56
CA ASP A 50 26.98 -10.20 6.12
C ASP A 50 28.41 -9.71 5.87
N TYR A 51 28.57 -8.52 5.28
CA TYR A 51 29.89 -7.91 5.11
C TYR A 51 30.51 -7.55 6.46
N LEU A 52 29.75 -6.98 7.39
CA LEU A 52 30.23 -6.64 8.73
C LEU A 52 30.65 -7.88 9.52
N LYS A 53 29.85 -8.96 9.50
CA LYS A 53 30.23 -10.24 10.11
C LYS A 53 31.54 -10.81 9.55
N ARG A 54 31.79 -10.65 8.24
CA ARG A 54 33.05 -11.05 7.62
C ARG A 54 34.23 -10.19 8.09
N CYS A 55 34.01 -8.88 8.24
CA CYS A 55 35.00 -7.99 8.84
C CYS A 55 35.34 -8.41 10.26
N ASP A 56 34.33 -8.59 11.11
CA ASP A 56 34.51 -8.96 12.53
C ASP A 56 35.25 -10.28 12.68
N LYS A 57 34.94 -11.26 11.83
CA LYS A 57 35.66 -12.54 11.81
C LYS A 57 37.13 -12.38 11.42
N ALA A 58 37.43 -11.50 10.45
CA ALA A 58 38.79 -11.31 9.96
C ALA A 58 39.66 -10.44 10.87
N THR A 59 39.07 -9.55 11.66
CA THR A 59 39.79 -8.68 12.61
C THR A 59 39.92 -9.30 14.00
N ARG A 60 39.21 -10.41 14.26
CA ARG A 60 39.23 -11.13 15.54
C ARG A 60 40.66 -11.52 15.93
N GLY A 61 41.15 -10.96 17.04
CA GLY A 61 42.47 -11.28 17.61
C GLY A 61 43.66 -10.55 16.98
N CYS A 62 43.43 -9.68 15.99
CA CYS A 62 44.49 -9.00 15.23
C CYS A 62 44.48 -7.47 15.39
N GLY A 63 43.36 -6.87 15.83
CA GLY A 63 43.26 -5.44 16.09
C GLY A 63 43.45 -4.57 14.84
N TYR A 64 44.04 -3.38 15.01
CA TYR A 64 44.17 -2.35 13.96
C TYR A 64 44.92 -2.81 12.70
N SER A 65 45.86 -3.75 12.80
CA SER A 65 46.64 -4.22 11.65
C SER A 65 45.77 -4.97 10.62
N CYS A 66 44.78 -5.75 11.07
CA CYS A 66 43.83 -6.43 10.18
C CYS A 66 42.79 -5.49 9.57
N GLU A 67 42.47 -4.37 10.24
CA GLU A 67 41.54 -3.38 9.71
C GLU A 67 42.09 -2.65 8.48
N ALA A 68 43.41 -2.46 8.44
CA ALA A 68 44.08 -1.79 7.33
C ALA A 68 44.18 -2.68 6.06
N THR A 69 43.85 -3.98 6.16
CA THR A 69 43.97 -4.88 5.01
C THR A 69 43.01 -4.48 3.88
N PRO A 70 43.43 -4.59 2.61
CA PRO A 70 42.58 -4.25 1.46
C PRO A 70 41.26 -5.02 1.46
N ARG A 71 41.27 -6.26 1.96
CA ARG A 71 40.09 -7.14 2.04
C ARG A 71 39.05 -6.61 3.02
N VAL A 72 39.44 -6.26 4.25
CA VAL A 72 38.53 -5.71 5.26
C VAL A 72 38.02 -4.33 4.84
N ARG A 73 38.89 -3.47 4.30
CA ARG A 73 38.48 -2.17 3.73
C ARG A 73 37.45 -2.32 2.63
N ARG A 74 37.60 -3.30 1.73
CA ARG A 74 36.62 -3.58 0.67
C ARG A 74 35.26 -3.97 1.24
N TRP A 75 35.21 -4.88 2.22
CA TRP A 75 33.94 -5.29 2.84
C TRP A 75 33.26 -4.14 3.61
N ARG A 76 34.03 -3.32 4.33
CA ARG A 76 33.49 -2.11 4.99
C ARG A 76 32.87 -1.15 3.98
N ARG A 77 33.53 -0.93 2.84
CA ARG A 77 32.98 -0.12 1.74
C ARG A 77 31.68 -0.71 1.20
N LEU A 78 31.67 -2.00 0.89
CA LEU A 78 30.47 -2.67 0.38
C LEU A 78 29.31 -2.64 1.38
N ALA A 79 29.59 -2.79 2.68
CA ALA A 79 28.57 -2.65 3.72
C ALA A 79 27.98 -1.24 3.73
N LEU A 80 28.85 -0.22 3.67
CA LEU A 80 28.43 1.18 3.63
C LEU A 80 27.60 1.50 2.38
N ASP A 81 27.99 0.97 1.21
CA ASP A 81 27.25 1.15 -0.04
C ASP A 81 25.83 0.59 0.07
N GLU A 82 25.65 -0.60 0.66
CA GLU A 82 24.31 -1.18 0.87
C GLU A 82 23.48 -0.36 1.88
N ILE A 83 24.09 0.19 2.93
CA ILE A 83 23.42 1.11 3.88
C ILE A 83 23.00 2.41 3.17
N HIS A 84 23.88 2.96 2.33
CA HIS A 84 23.59 4.17 1.56
C HIS A 84 22.42 3.97 0.60
N ARG A 85 22.32 2.82 -0.08
CA ARG A 85 21.16 2.50 -0.93
C ARG A 85 19.85 2.61 -0.17
N VAL A 86 19.76 2.01 1.01
CA VAL A 86 18.54 2.11 1.85
C VAL A 86 18.26 3.56 2.24
N ARG A 87 19.30 4.33 2.58
CA ARG A 87 19.18 5.75 2.95
C ARG A 87 18.72 6.62 1.80
N GLU A 88 19.16 6.32 0.58
CA GLU A 88 18.78 7.02 -0.65
C GLU A 88 17.36 6.66 -1.10
N ASP A 89 16.98 5.40 -0.96
CA ASP A 89 15.65 4.93 -1.34
C ASP A 89 14.55 5.37 -0.36
N MET A 90 14.85 5.52 0.93
CA MET A 90 13.86 5.92 1.95
C MET A 90 13.11 7.22 1.59
N PRO A 91 13.79 8.34 1.22
CA PRO A 91 13.12 9.55 0.74
C PRO A 91 12.26 9.32 -0.50
N PHE A 92 12.71 8.49 -1.43
CA PHE A 92 11.95 8.15 -2.63
C PHE A 92 10.67 7.39 -2.26
N THR A 93 10.77 6.29 -1.51
CA THR A 93 9.62 5.52 -1.01
C THR A 93 8.64 6.41 -0.27
N ARG A 94 9.11 7.34 0.57
CA ARG A 94 8.25 8.29 1.28
C ARG A 94 7.47 9.21 0.33
N ARG A 95 8.12 9.74 -0.71
CA ARG A 95 7.46 10.57 -1.73
C ARG A 95 6.43 9.77 -2.52
N SER A 96 6.83 8.62 -3.05
CA SER A 96 5.93 7.74 -3.80
C SER A 96 4.74 7.26 -2.97
N TYR A 97 4.92 6.99 -1.67
CA TYR A 97 3.82 6.66 -0.78
C TYR A 97 2.84 7.82 -0.60
N ARG A 98 3.34 9.06 -0.48
CA ARG A 98 2.50 10.26 -0.39
C ARG A 98 1.64 10.42 -1.65
N ASP A 99 2.20 10.13 -2.83
CA ASP A 99 1.47 10.16 -4.09
C ASP A 99 0.40 9.08 -4.15
N LEU A 100 0.73 7.86 -3.70
CA LEU A 100 -0.23 6.76 -3.55
C LEU A 100 -1.41 7.16 -2.65
N VAL A 101 -1.13 7.72 -1.47
CA VAL A 101 -2.16 8.22 -0.54
C VAL A 101 -3.02 9.30 -1.17
N SER A 102 -2.40 10.24 -1.88
CA SER A 102 -3.12 11.35 -2.54
C SER A 102 -4.02 10.84 -3.66
N HIS A 103 -3.54 9.87 -4.44
CA HIS A 103 -4.33 9.20 -5.47
C HIS A 103 -5.50 8.40 -4.86
N ALA A 104 -5.25 7.60 -3.81
CA ALA A 104 -6.27 6.84 -3.11
C ALA A 104 -7.37 7.75 -2.55
N ARG A 105 -7.01 8.87 -1.91
CA ARG A 105 -7.96 9.88 -1.42
C ARG A 105 -8.83 10.45 -2.53
N ARG A 106 -8.23 10.82 -3.67
CA ARG A 106 -9.00 11.33 -4.83
C ARG A 106 -9.99 10.28 -5.33
N LYS A 107 -9.56 9.03 -5.47
CA LYS A 107 -10.40 7.92 -5.91
C LYS A 107 -11.56 7.65 -4.96
N LEU A 108 -11.30 7.59 -3.65
CA LEU A 108 -12.33 7.38 -2.62
C LEU A 108 -13.32 8.54 -2.56
N ASN A 109 -12.86 9.79 -2.71
CA ASN A 109 -13.74 10.95 -2.79
C ASN A 109 -14.64 10.92 -4.03
N HIS A 110 -14.09 10.50 -5.18
CA HIS A 110 -14.89 10.31 -6.40
C HIS A 110 -15.96 9.22 -6.20
N LEU A 111 -15.56 8.08 -5.64
CA LEU A 111 -16.48 6.99 -5.30
C LEU A 111 -17.59 7.47 -4.35
N ARG A 112 -17.25 8.23 -3.31
CA ARG A 112 -18.22 8.81 -2.38
C ARG A 112 -19.28 9.65 -3.09
N LYS A 113 -18.85 10.51 -4.03
CA LYS A 113 -19.80 11.31 -4.85
C LYS A 113 -20.71 10.42 -5.69
N GLN A 114 -20.16 9.40 -6.34
CA GLN A 114 -20.95 8.44 -7.13
C GLN A 114 -21.96 7.66 -6.26
N ILE A 115 -21.55 7.22 -5.07
CA ILE A 115 -22.41 6.51 -4.12
C ILE A 115 -23.62 7.38 -3.72
N ILE A 116 -23.40 8.67 -3.45
CA ILE A 116 -24.47 9.60 -3.10
C ILE A 116 -25.50 9.69 -4.24
N VAL A 117 -25.02 9.85 -5.49
CA VAL A 117 -25.90 9.90 -6.67
C VAL A 117 -26.68 8.59 -6.82
N ARG A 118 -25.98 7.44 -6.86
CA ARG A 118 -26.62 6.11 -7.00
C ARG A 118 -27.64 5.81 -5.90
N SER A 119 -27.40 6.29 -4.68
CA SER A 119 -28.33 6.12 -3.56
C SER A 119 -29.60 6.94 -3.77
N ARG A 120 -29.48 8.18 -4.27
CA ARG A 120 -30.63 9.01 -4.64
C ARG A 120 -31.42 8.37 -5.77
N ASP A 121 -30.74 7.95 -6.84
CA ASP A 121 -31.37 7.27 -7.98
C ASP A 121 -32.13 6.01 -7.56
N ALA A 122 -31.59 5.24 -6.60
CA ALA A 122 -32.27 4.06 -6.07
C ALA A 122 -33.58 4.43 -5.34
N VAL A 123 -33.59 5.51 -4.56
CA VAL A 123 -34.78 6.01 -3.88
C VAL A 123 -35.82 6.54 -4.87
N GLU A 124 -35.38 7.31 -5.87
CA GLU A 124 -36.25 7.85 -6.92
C GLU A 124 -36.90 6.74 -7.75
N ASP A 125 -36.13 5.74 -8.18
CA ASP A 125 -36.65 4.59 -8.92
C ASP A 125 -37.63 3.76 -8.08
N TYR A 126 -37.39 3.62 -6.78
CA TYR A 126 -38.32 2.94 -5.87
C TYR A 126 -39.64 3.70 -5.76
N ARG A 127 -39.59 5.02 -5.55
CA ARG A 127 -40.77 5.89 -5.51
C ARG A 127 -41.57 5.82 -6.81
N TYR A 128 -40.88 5.90 -7.95
CA TYR A 128 -41.50 5.78 -9.27
C TYR A 128 -42.18 4.42 -9.44
N CYS A 129 -41.52 3.32 -9.04
CA CYS A 129 -42.06 1.97 -9.12
C CYS A 129 -43.36 1.81 -8.29
N ILE A 130 -43.36 2.29 -7.04
CA ILE A 130 -44.56 2.27 -6.19
C ILE A 130 -45.68 3.11 -6.80
N ASN A 131 -45.38 4.33 -7.24
CA ASN A 131 -46.39 5.24 -7.78
C ASN A 131 -47.02 4.69 -9.07
N ARG A 132 -46.22 4.11 -9.96
CA ARG A 132 -46.73 3.43 -11.17
C ARG A 132 -47.61 2.23 -10.84
N ARG A 133 -47.29 1.51 -9.77
CA ARG A 133 -48.10 0.38 -9.30
C ARG A 133 -49.42 0.81 -8.66
N ARG A 134 -49.48 1.99 -8.04
CA ARG A 134 -50.72 2.58 -7.48
C ARG A 134 -51.68 3.13 -8.54
N LEU A 135 -51.15 3.49 -9.71
CA LEU A 135 -51.91 4.00 -10.87
C LEU A 135 -52.41 2.88 -11.79
N ARG A 136 -52.10 1.63 -11.48
CA ARG A 136 -52.59 0.42 -12.15
C ARG A 136 -53.53 -0.31 -11.20
#